data_AF-A0A8S3DEP1-F1
#
_entry.id   AF-A0A8S3DEP1-F1
#
_cell.length_a   1.000
_cell.length_b   1.000
_cell.length_c   1.000
_cell.angle_alpha   90.00
_cell.angle_beta   90.00
_cell.angle_gamma   90.00
#
_symmetry.space_group_name_H-M   'P 1'
#
loop_
_entity.id
_entity.type
_entity.pdbx_description
1 polymer ?
#
loop_
_entity_poly.entity_id
_entity_poly.type
_entity_poly.pdbx_seq_one_letter_code
_entity_poly.pdbx_strand_id
1 'polypeptide(L)' 'LLTSTRVTLPNELVGAIIGPRGAKIQQIRQATNANIIIDDQPIPTGTGGGDRIITIEGTPE' A
#
# COMPACT_ATOMS: atom_id res chain seq x y z
N LEU A 1 -0.33 -15.93 14.23
CA LEU A 1 0.63 -16.10 13.10
C LEU A 1 0.63 -14.78 12.33
N LEU A 2 1.79 -14.27 11.94
CA LEU A 2 1.85 -13.10 11.06
C LEU A 2 1.33 -13.51 9.68
N THR A 3 0.39 -12.76 9.12
CA THR A 3 -0.10 -12.93 7.75
C THR A 3 0.43 -11.81 6.87
N SER A 4 0.62 -12.13 5.59
CA SER A 4 1.02 -11.18 4.55
C SER A 4 0.01 -11.23 3.43
N THR A 5 -0.55 -10.06 3.08
CA THR A 5 -1.50 -9.90 1.98
C THR A 5 -0.93 -8.90 0.98
N ARG A 6 -1.03 -9.23 -0.30
CA ARG A 6 -0.63 -8.35 -1.40
C ARG A 6 -1.86 -7.92 -2.19
N VAL A 7 -1.95 -6.63 -2.46
CA VAL A 7 -2.99 -6.03 -3.30
C VAL A 7 -2.33 -5.14 -4.35
N THR A 8 -2.96 -5.02 -5.51
CA THR A 8 -2.58 -4.05 -6.55
C THR A 8 -3.55 -2.87 -6.54
N LEU A 9 -3.04 -1.66 -6.77
CA LEU A 9 -3.88 -0.51 -7.10
C LEU A 9 -3.30 0.29 -8.26
N PRO A 10 -4.13 1.00 -9.03
CA PRO A 10 -3.64 1.95 -10.04
C PRO A 10 -2.65 2.95 -9.45
N ASN A 11 -1.50 3.16 -10.10
CA ASN A 11 -0.43 4.02 -9.56
C ASN A 11 -0.91 5.45 -9.24
N GLU A 12 -1.88 5.97 -9.98
CA GLU A 12 -2.49 7.28 -9.74
C GLU A 12 -3.23 7.39 -8.40
N LEU A 13 -3.72 6.27 -7.84
CA LEU A 13 -4.48 6.24 -6.59
C LEU A 13 -3.59 6.11 -5.34
N VAL A 14 -2.29 5.83 -5.49
CA VAL A 14 -1.35 5.63 -4.36
C VAL A 14 -1.28 6.87 -3.46
N GLY A 15 -1.36 8.07 -4.07
CA GLY A 15 -1.34 9.33 -3.33
C GLY A 15 -2.46 9.42 -2.29
N ALA A 16 -3.63 8.82 -2.56
CA ALA A 16 -4.77 8.82 -1.65
C ALA A 16 -4.58 7.90 -0.41
N ILE A 17 -3.67 6.93 -0.50
CA ILE A 17 -3.26 6.06 0.61
C ILE A 17 -2.16 6.75 1.43
N ILE A 18 -1.15 7.31 0.77
CA ILE A 18 -0.03 7.99 1.44
C ILE A 18 -0.52 9.24 2.17
N GLY A 19 -1.33 10.06 1.50
CA GLY A 19 -1.79 11.35 1.98
C GLY A 19 -0.69 12.42 2.04
N PRO A 20 -1.04 13.69 2.30
CA PRO A 20 -0.08 14.78 2.40
C PRO A 20 1.02 14.46 3.42
N ARG A 21 2.28 14.53 3.00
CA ARG A 21 3.46 14.26 3.84
C ARG A 21 3.46 12.86 4.50
N GLY A 22 2.71 11.90 3.94
CA GLY A 22 2.61 10.55 4.50
C GLY A 22 1.68 10.41 5.71
N ALA A 23 0.88 11.44 6.05
CA ALA A 23 0.09 11.45 7.27
C ALA A 23 -0.93 10.30 7.34
N LYS A 24 -1.58 9.95 6.21
CA LYS A 24 -2.63 8.94 6.19
C LYS A 24 -2.07 7.53 6.33
N ILE A 25 -0.99 7.20 5.61
CA ILE A 25 -0.35 5.89 5.77
C ILE A 25 0.25 5.71 7.17
N GLN A 26 0.78 6.78 7.79
CA GLN A 26 1.25 6.72 9.18
C GLN A 26 0.10 6.44 10.16
N GLN A 27 -1.04 7.12 10.00
CA GLN A 27 -2.23 6.88 10.81
C GLN A 27 -2.71 5.43 10.68
N ILE A 28 -2.76 4.87 9.46
CA ILE A 28 -3.19 3.49 9.23
C ILE A 28 -2.25 2.53 9.96
N ARG A 29 -0.93 2.65 9.76
CA ARG A 29 0.07 1.79 10.43
C ARG A 29 -0.06 1.83 11.96
N GLN A 30 -0.30 3.01 12.54
CA GLN A 30 -0.49 3.16 13.99
C GLN A 30 -1.79 2.54 14.49
N ALA A 31 -2.89 2.72 13.75
CA ALA A 31 -4.20 2.23 14.14
C ALA A 31 -4.30 0.70 14.05
N THR A 32 -3.63 0.08 13.08
CA THR A 32 -3.72 -1.37 12.82
C THR A 32 -2.53 -2.17 13.33
N ASN A 33 -1.44 -1.51 13.75
CA ASN A 33 -0.13 -2.12 13.99
C ASN A 33 0.42 -2.94 12.81
N ALA A 34 -0.13 -2.74 11.59
CA ALA A 34 0.33 -3.43 10.41
C ALA A 34 1.57 -2.77 9.82
N ASN A 35 2.53 -3.57 9.38
CA ASN A 35 3.57 -3.12 8.48
C ASN A 35 2.98 -3.02 7.06
N ILE A 36 3.08 -1.83 6.45
CA ILE A 36 2.55 -1.58 5.10
C ILE A 36 3.70 -1.10 4.23
N ILE A 37 3.98 -1.85 3.16
CA ILE A 37 5.02 -1.57 2.18
C ILE A 37 4.32 -1.25 0.86
N ILE A 38 4.72 -0.16 0.21
CA ILE A 38 4.28 0.21 -1.13
C ILE A 38 5.53 0.17 -1.99
N ASP A 39 5.57 -0.71 -2.99
CA ASP A 39 6.74 -0.85 -3.87
C ASP A 39 7.06 0.48 -4.55
N ASP A 40 8.31 0.82 -4.84
CA ASP A 40 8.64 2.15 -5.39
C ASP A 40 8.19 2.36 -6.84
N GLN A 41 8.12 1.28 -7.62
CA GLN A 41 7.83 1.31 -9.05
C GLN A 41 6.51 0.60 -9.36
N PRO A 42 5.70 1.09 -10.31
CA PRO A 42 4.52 0.39 -10.76
C PRO A 42 4.87 -0.79 -11.68
N ILE A 43 4.07 -1.85 -11.62
CA ILE A 43 4.05 -2.92 -12.61
C ILE A 43 3.35 -2.43 -13.88
N PRO A 44 3.94 -2.62 -15.08
CA PRO A 44 3.29 -2.24 -16.33
C PRO A 44 2.03 -3.07 -16.60
N THR A 45 0.90 -2.41 -16.85
CA THR A 45 -0.39 -3.07 -17.15
C THR A 45 -0.82 -2.94 -18.61
N GLY A 46 0.06 -2.44 -19.50
CA GLY A 46 -0.21 -2.24 -20.93
C GLY A 46 -1.12 -1.05 -21.27
N THR A 47 -1.75 -0.44 -20.26
CA THR A 47 -2.47 0.84 -20.34
C THR A 47 -1.87 1.82 -19.33
N GLY A 48 -1.90 3.11 -19.63
CA GLY A 48 -1.05 4.13 -18.98
C GLY A 48 -1.06 4.11 -17.45
N GLY A 49 0.13 4.28 -16.84
CA GLY A 49 0.33 4.50 -15.40
C GLY A 49 0.78 3.28 -14.60
N GLY A 50 0.35 2.07 -14.97
CA GLY A 50 0.65 0.83 -14.25
C GLY A 50 0.01 0.73 -12.86
N ASP A 51 0.19 -0.41 -12.20
CA ASP A 51 -0.32 -0.69 -10.86
C ASP A 51 0.82 -0.69 -9.84
N ARG A 52 0.57 -0.37 -8.57
CA ARG A 52 1.55 -0.52 -7.48
C ARG A 52 1.14 -1.68 -6.61
N ILE A 53 2.13 -2.48 -6.21
CA ILE A 53 1.94 -3.54 -5.25
C ILE A 53 2.02 -2.93 -3.85
N ILE A 54 1.02 -3.25 -3.04
CA ILE A 54 0.99 -2.92 -1.62
C ILE A 54 1.01 -4.24 -0.84
N THR A 55 2.02 -4.39 0.01
CA THR A 55 2.15 -5.53 0.93
C THR A 55 1.73 -5.08 2.32
N ILE A 56 0.80 -5.81 2.93
CA ILE A 56 0.28 -5.57 4.28
C ILE A 56 0.63 -6.79 5.13
N GLU A 57 1.35 -6.57 6.22
CA GLU A 57 1.79 -7.61 7.15
C GLU A 57 1.31 -7.28 8.55
N GLY A 58 0.71 -8.27 9.22
CA GLY A 58 0.16 -8.08 10.56
C GLY A 58 -0.37 -9.38 11.13
N THR A 59 -1.06 -9.31 12.25
CA THR A 59 -1.81 -10.45 12.78
C THR A 59 -3.25 -10.40 12.27
N PRO A 60 -3.87 -11.54 11.94
CA PRO A 60 -5.32 -11.62 11.84
C PRO A 60 -5.92 -11.23 13.19
N GLU A 61 -6.80 -10.24 13.18
CA GLU A 61 -7.76 -9.99 14.27
C GLU A 61 -8.99 -10.89 14.08
#